data_AF-A0A660XU19-F1
#
_entry.id   AF-A0A660XU19-F1
#
_cell.length_a   1.000
_cell.length_b   1.000
_cell.length_c   1.000
_cell.angle_alpha   90.00
_cell.angle_beta   90.00
_cell.angle_gamma   90.00
#
_symmetry.space_group_name_H-M   'P 1'
#
loop_
_entity.id
_entity.type
_entity.pdbx_description
1 polymer ?
#
loop_
_entity_poly.entity_id
_entity_poly.type
_entity_poly.pdbx_seq_one_letter_code
_entity_poly.pdbx_strand_id
1 'polypeptide(L)'
;MKKLIVIALLVPMVFMLMNCGGKPKAKMNNIPEWYLNPPKAEDAIYEAGDAAKQSMGLAKEAADARARDAISRTIEVKVSNMLKNFMQESGIGEDAEALEFTSSVSKQVSNNVLRGARIVKREMKTEGSMYHAYSLAEYNLNSLIQETLNEAKKQKALYNEAKANLSFEDLEKEIQKLEAVGQ
;
A
#
# COMPACT_ATOMS: atom_id res chain seq x y z
N MET A 1 18.50 59.44 -9.75
CA MET A 1 17.17 58.85 -9.43
C MET A 1 16.95 57.46 -10.02
N LYS A 2 17.26 57.20 -11.31
CA LYS A 2 17.13 55.84 -11.90
C LYS A 2 17.99 54.75 -11.24
N LYS A 3 19.21 55.06 -10.79
CA LYS A 3 20.10 54.10 -10.10
C LYS A 3 19.65 53.74 -8.67
N LEU A 4 18.91 54.62 -8.00
CA LEU A 4 18.35 54.36 -6.66
C LEU A 4 17.07 53.51 -6.73
N ILE A 5 16.29 53.63 -7.80
CA ILE A 5 15.10 52.80 -8.05
C ILE A 5 15.49 51.35 -8.38
N VAL A 6 16.59 51.13 -9.11
CA VAL A 6 17.08 49.78 -9.43
C VAL A 6 17.57 49.04 -8.19
N ILE A 7 18.17 49.75 -7.22
CA ILE A 7 18.64 49.16 -5.96
C ILE A 7 17.46 48.85 -5.02
N ALA A 8 16.42 49.69 -4.98
CA ALA A 8 15.22 49.45 -4.17
C ALA A 8 14.37 48.25 -4.64
N LEU A 9 14.50 47.85 -5.91
CA LEU A 9 13.74 46.73 -6.51
C LEU A 9 14.49 45.39 -6.44
N LEU A 10 15.83 45.40 -6.25
CA LEU A 10 16.66 44.19 -6.16
C LEU A 10 16.78 43.64 -4.73
N VAL A 11 16.59 44.46 -3.70
CA VAL A 11 16.73 44.06 -2.29
C VAL A 11 15.60 43.12 -1.78
N PRO A 12 14.32 43.23 -2.21
CA PRO A 12 13.28 42.31 -1.76
C PRO A 12 13.37 40.92 -2.41
N MET A 13 14.02 40.81 -3.58
CA MET A 13 14.11 39.55 -4.34
C MET A 13 15.12 38.56 -3.74
N VAL A 14 16.10 39.06 -2.97
CA VAL A 14 17.11 38.23 -2.31
C VAL A 14 16.58 37.60 -1.01
N PHE A 15 15.56 38.18 -0.37
CA PHE A 15 14.98 37.67 0.86
C PHE A 15 13.99 36.50 0.67
N MET A 16 13.56 36.20 -0.56
CA MET A 16 12.63 35.09 -0.82
C MET A 16 13.30 33.70 -0.94
N LEU A 17 14.63 33.60 -0.90
CA LEU A 17 15.34 32.32 -1.06
C LEU A 17 15.67 31.59 0.26
N MET A 18 15.29 32.14 1.42
CA MET A 18 15.59 31.53 2.73
C MET A 18 14.39 30.85 3.42
N ASN A 19 13.26 30.68 2.75
CA ASN A 19 12.18 29.84 3.28
C ASN A 19 12.30 28.39 2.78
N CYS A 20 13.49 27.80 2.92
CA CYS A 20 13.64 26.36 2.85
C CYS A 20 13.18 25.82 4.21
N GLY A 21 11.90 25.46 4.30
CA GLY A 21 11.34 24.75 5.45
C GLY A 21 12.15 23.49 5.69
N GLY A 22 13.06 23.55 6.66
CA GLY A 22 13.88 22.43 7.08
C GLY A 22 12.96 21.31 7.53
N LYS A 23 12.86 20.25 6.71
CA LYS A 23 12.26 19.00 7.15
C LYS A 23 13.05 18.55 8.38
N PRO A 24 12.44 18.38 9.57
CA PRO A 24 13.17 17.82 10.68
C PRO A 24 13.70 16.45 10.23
N LYS A 25 15.02 16.30 10.26
CA LYS A 25 15.63 14.99 10.08
C LYS A 25 15.40 14.26 11.40
N ALA A 26 14.40 13.39 11.45
CA ALA A 26 14.25 12.43 12.52
C ALA A 26 15.61 11.77 12.75
N LYS A 27 16.19 11.88 13.95
CA LYS A 27 17.39 11.12 14.29
C LYS A 27 17.00 9.65 14.20
N MET A 28 17.74 8.86 13.42
CA MET A 28 17.43 7.46 13.11
C MET A 28 17.18 6.59 14.36
N ASN A 29 17.76 6.96 15.50
CA ASN A 29 17.58 6.32 16.81
C ASN A 29 16.16 6.44 17.39
N ASN A 30 15.30 7.30 16.82
CA ASN A 30 13.93 7.51 17.26
C ASN A 30 12.90 6.88 16.31
N ILE A 31 13.30 6.00 15.40
CA ILE A 31 12.34 5.27 14.54
C ILE A 31 12.01 3.94 15.22
N PRO A 32 10.73 3.55 15.33
CA PRO A 32 10.39 2.25 15.89
C PRO A 32 10.97 1.11 15.05
N GLU A 33 11.58 0.11 15.69
CA GLU A 33 12.23 -1.00 14.97
C GLU A 33 11.26 -1.75 14.07
N TRP A 34 10.03 -1.97 14.54
CA TRP A 34 8.95 -2.63 13.79
C TRP A 34 8.48 -1.82 12.56
N TYR A 35 8.79 -0.53 12.47
CA TYR A 35 8.50 0.27 11.26
C TYR A 35 9.58 0.03 10.20
N LEU A 36 10.84 -0.10 10.62
CA LEU A 36 11.96 -0.41 9.71
C LEU A 36 11.94 -1.86 9.28
N ASN A 37 11.55 -2.76 10.19
CA ASN A 37 11.44 -4.19 9.98
C ASN A 37 10.05 -4.64 10.46
N PRO A 38 9.00 -4.48 9.62
CA PRO A 38 7.68 -5.01 9.91
C PRO A 38 7.75 -6.48 10.30
N PRO A 39 6.96 -6.92 11.30
CA PRO A 39 6.91 -8.32 11.69
C PRO A 39 6.54 -9.22 10.51
N LYS A 40 7.12 -10.40 10.48
CA LYS A 40 6.69 -11.48 9.60
C LYS A 40 5.92 -12.49 10.44
N ALA A 41 4.75 -12.91 9.97
CA ALA A 41 3.97 -13.96 10.61
C ALA A 41 3.30 -14.82 9.53
N GLU A 42 3.19 -16.11 9.82
CA GLU A 42 2.61 -17.08 8.89
C GLU A 42 1.12 -16.83 8.62
N ASP A 43 0.42 -16.14 9.52
CA ASP A 43 -1.03 -15.96 9.48
C ASP A 43 -1.50 -14.55 9.07
N ALA A 44 -0.58 -13.61 8.88
CA ALA A 44 -0.91 -12.22 8.57
C ALA A 44 0.19 -11.49 7.81
N ILE A 45 -0.24 -10.55 6.96
CA ILE A 45 0.64 -9.59 6.30
C ILE A 45 0.68 -8.33 7.15
N TYR A 46 1.88 -7.76 7.33
CA TYR A 46 2.08 -6.50 8.04
C TYR A 46 2.74 -5.48 7.14
N GLU A 47 2.25 -4.25 7.18
CA GLU A 47 2.91 -3.11 6.54
C GLU A 47 2.82 -1.89 7.44
N ALA A 48 3.87 -1.06 7.39
CA ALA A 48 3.97 0.12 8.21
C ALA A 48 3.76 1.40 7.39
N GLY A 49 3.25 2.43 8.06
CA GLY A 49 3.10 3.76 7.49
C GLY A 49 3.36 4.83 8.53
N ASP A 50 3.86 5.98 8.10
CA ASP A 50 4.21 7.09 8.97
C ASP A 50 3.68 8.42 8.45
N ALA A 51 3.53 9.40 9.33
CA ALA A 51 3.25 10.77 8.94
C ALA A 51 3.71 11.79 9.98
N ALA A 52 4.37 12.85 9.52
CA ALA A 52 4.63 14.05 10.29
C ALA A 52 3.63 15.16 9.95
N LYS A 53 2.93 15.70 10.96
CA LYS A 53 1.94 16.80 10.84
C LYS A 53 2.01 17.74 12.05
N GLN A 54 1.49 18.96 11.89
CA GLN A 54 1.40 19.92 13.00
C GLN A 54 0.35 19.55 14.06
N SER A 55 -0.70 18.84 13.66
CA SER A 55 -1.70 18.30 14.58
C SER A 55 -1.43 16.82 14.83
N MET A 56 -1.46 16.41 16.10
CA MET A 56 -1.32 15.01 16.51
C MET A 56 -2.41 14.13 15.86
N GLY A 57 -3.66 14.61 15.80
CA GLY A 57 -4.76 13.87 15.19
C GLY A 57 -4.52 13.62 13.70
N LEU A 58 -4.09 14.65 12.97
CA LEU A 58 -3.78 14.53 11.54
C LEU A 58 -2.57 13.64 11.28
N ALA A 59 -1.55 13.68 12.15
CA ALA A 59 -0.40 12.78 12.05
C ALA A 59 -0.85 11.33 12.19
N LYS A 60 -1.65 11.03 13.22
CA LYS A 60 -2.21 9.70 13.47
C LYS A 60 -3.05 9.21 12.29
N GLU A 61 -4.01 10.01 11.82
CA GLU A 61 -4.90 9.62 10.72
C GLU A 61 -4.14 9.37 9.42
N ALA A 62 -3.16 10.21 9.10
CA ALA A 62 -2.34 10.06 7.91
C ALA A 62 -1.42 8.83 7.99
N ALA A 63 -0.85 8.52 9.16
CA ALA A 63 -0.05 7.33 9.37
C ALA A 63 -0.90 6.05 9.25
N ASP A 64 -2.08 6.03 9.88
CA ASP A 64 -3.04 4.93 9.78
C ASP A 64 -3.46 4.68 8.33
N ALA A 65 -3.78 5.75 7.58
CA ALA A 65 -4.13 5.65 6.17
C ALA A 65 -2.97 5.09 5.32
N ARG A 66 -1.75 5.57 5.54
CA ARG A 66 -0.57 5.09 4.81
C ARG A 66 -0.23 3.63 5.08
N ALA A 67 -0.39 3.18 6.33
CA ALA A 67 -0.18 1.77 6.67
C ALA A 67 -1.21 0.88 5.95
N ARG A 68 -2.48 1.30 5.89
CA ARG A 68 -3.55 0.61 5.14
C ARG A 68 -3.32 0.61 3.62
N ASP A 69 -2.87 1.74 3.08
CA ASP A 69 -2.51 1.85 1.67
C ASP A 69 -1.34 0.93 1.32
N ALA A 70 -0.33 0.84 2.21
CA ALA A 70 0.83 0.00 2.00
C ALA A 70 0.44 -1.48 1.92
N ILE A 71 -0.34 -1.98 2.88
CA ILE A 71 -0.79 -3.39 2.87
C ILE A 71 -1.69 -3.72 1.67
N SER A 72 -2.58 -2.80 1.29
CA SER A 72 -3.42 -2.94 0.10
C SER A 72 -2.59 -3.06 -1.17
N ARG A 73 -1.57 -2.21 -1.36
CA ARG A 73 -0.65 -2.29 -2.51
C ARG A 73 0.17 -3.58 -2.52
N THR A 74 0.71 -3.99 -1.37
CA THR A 74 1.47 -5.23 -1.25
C THR A 74 0.62 -6.43 -1.67
N ILE A 75 -0.63 -6.47 -1.21
CA ILE A 75 -1.57 -7.54 -1.58
C ILE A 75 -1.96 -7.47 -3.06
N GLU A 76 -2.25 -6.29 -3.60
CA GLU A 76 -2.58 -6.13 -5.03
C GLU A 76 -1.49 -6.71 -5.92
N VAL A 77 -0.23 -6.39 -5.64
CA VAL A 77 0.93 -6.90 -6.39
C VAL A 77 1.05 -8.42 -6.24
N LYS A 78 0.94 -8.95 -5.02
CA LYS A 78 1.03 -10.40 -4.76
C LYS A 78 -0.07 -11.16 -5.51
N VAL A 79 -1.32 -10.75 -5.38
CA VAL A 79 -2.47 -11.39 -6.05
C VAL A 79 -2.36 -11.24 -7.56
N SER A 80 -1.99 -10.05 -8.07
CA SER A 80 -1.80 -9.82 -9.51
C SER A 80 -0.73 -10.74 -10.09
N ASN A 81 0.42 -10.86 -9.42
CA ASN A 81 1.52 -11.71 -9.90
C ASN A 81 1.15 -13.19 -9.85
N MET A 82 0.51 -13.64 -8.77
CA MET A 82 0.02 -15.02 -8.65
C MET A 82 -0.94 -15.37 -9.79
N LEU A 83 -1.94 -14.52 -10.03
CA LEU A 83 -2.91 -14.73 -11.12
C LEU A 83 -2.23 -14.69 -12.49
N LYS A 84 -1.31 -13.76 -12.74
CA LYS A 84 -0.55 -13.70 -13.99
C LYS A 84 0.24 -14.97 -14.24
N ASN A 85 0.98 -15.44 -13.23
CA ASN A 85 1.78 -16.66 -13.34
C ASN A 85 0.88 -17.86 -13.66
N PHE A 86 -0.25 -17.98 -12.95
CA PHE A 86 -1.24 -19.03 -13.21
C PHE A 86 -1.77 -18.99 -14.65
N MET A 87 -2.14 -17.81 -15.15
CA MET A 87 -2.64 -17.65 -16.51
C MET A 87 -1.57 -17.98 -17.56
N GLN A 88 -0.31 -17.60 -17.30
CA GLN A 88 0.84 -17.94 -18.15
C GLN A 88 1.10 -19.45 -18.20
N GLU A 89 1.10 -20.12 -17.05
CA GLU A 89 1.26 -21.58 -16.93
C GLU A 89 0.10 -22.33 -17.62
N SER A 90 -1.09 -21.74 -17.62
CA SER A 90 -2.27 -22.26 -18.32
C SER A 90 -2.28 -21.96 -19.83
N GLY A 91 -1.28 -21.25 -20.35
CA GLY A 91 -1.14 -20.93 -21.78
C GLY A 91 -2.04 -19.80 -22.29
N ILE A 92 -2.66 -19.01 -21.40
CA ILE A 92 -3.57 -17.90 -21.78
C ILE A 92 -3.13 -16.53 -21.23
N GLY A 93 -1.90 -16.42 -20.71
CA GLY A 93 -1.43 -15.25 -19.96
C GLY A 93 -1.40 -13.91 -20.69
N GLU A 94 -1.49 -13.89 -22.02
CA GLU A 94 -1.51 -12.67 -22.85
C GLU A 94 -2.89 -12.36 -23.43
N ASP A 95 -3.90 -13.17 -23.10
CA ASP A 95 -5.27 -12.94 -23.52
C ASP A 95 -5.83 -11.67 -22.84
N ALA A 96 -6.53 -10.81 -23.60
CA ALA A 96 -7.02 -9.54 -23.06
C ALA A 96 -8.00 -9.79 -21.90
N GLU A 97 -8.77 -10.86 -22.00
CA GLU A 97 -9.70 -11.39 -21.03
C GLU A 97 -8.97 -11.89 -19.77
N ALA A 98 -7.81 -12.54 -19.91
CA ALA A 98 -6.99 -12.99 -18.78
C ALA A 98 -6.35 -11.80 -18.03
N LEU A 99 -5.92 -10.78 -18.77
CA LEU A 99 -5.41 -9.54 -18.21
C LEU A 99 -6.51 -8.76 -17.47
N GLU A 100 -7.69 -8.67 -18.05
CA GLU A 100 -8.84 -7.99 -17.44
C GLU A 100 -9.34 -8.72 -16.19
N PHE A 101 -9.41 -10.06 -16.23
CA PHE A 101 -9.72 -10.88 -15.06
C PHE A 101 -8.72 -10.63 -13.93
N THR A 102 -7.42 -10.71 -14.23
CA THR A 102 -6.36 -10.50 -13.24
C THR A 102 -6.41 -9.11 -12.63
N SER A 103 -6.59 -8.09 -13.47
CA SER A 103 -6.74 -6.69 -13.06
C SER A 103 -7.97 -6.49 -12.17
N SER A 104 -9.10 -7.07 -12.54
CA SER A 104 -10.37 -6.94 -11.80
C SER A 104 -10.28 -7.61 -10.43
N VAL A 105 -9.82 -8.85 -10.36
CA VAL A 105 -9.71 -9.58 -9.09
C VAL A 105 -8.72 -8.89 -8.15
N SER A 106 -7.50 -8.59 -8.61
CA SER A 106 -6.46 -7.98 -7.76
C SER A 106 -6.88 -6.62 -7.18
N LYS A 107 -7.52 -5.76 -8.00
CA LYS A 107 -8.02 -4.45 -7.54
C LYS A 107 -9.15 -4.58 -6.52
N GLN A 108 -10.09 -5.48 -6.74
CA GLN A 108 -11.22 -5.65 -5.83
C GLN A 108 -10.78 -6.24 -4.48
N VAL A 109 -9.88 -7.22 -4.50
CA VAL A 109 -9.25 -7.75 -3.28
C VAL A 109 -8.49 -6.63 -2.54
N SER A 110 -7.65 -5.87 -3.25
CA SER A 110 -6.91 -4.73 -2.69
C SER A 110 -7.83 -3.70 -2.03
N ASN A 111 -8.97 -3.38 -2.66
CA ASN A 111 -9.97 -2.46 -2.10
C ASN A 111 -10.64 -3.00 -0.82
N ASN A 112 -10.93 -4.29 -0.77
CA ASN A 112 -11.50 -4.92 0.42
C ASN A 112 -10.49 -4.93 1.57
N VAL A 113 -9.24 -5.26 1.27
CA VAL A 113 -8.12 -5.20 2.21
C VAL A 113 -7.92 -3.79 2.76
N LEU A 114 -7.94 -2.77 1.90
CA LEU A 114 -7.81 -1.36 2.33
C LEU A 114 -8.84 -1.00 3.41
N ARG A 115 -10.06 -1.55 3.31
CA ARG A 115 -11.16 -1.33 4.25
C ARG A 115 -11.06 -2.24 5.49
N GLY A 116 -10.58 -3.47 5.31
CA GLY A 116 -10.52 -4.50 6.35
C GLY A 116 -9.24 -4.49 7.20
N ALA A 117 -8.17 -3.84 6.74
CA ALA A 117 -6.88 -3.79 7.43
C ALA A 117 -6.98 -3.08 8.80
N ARG A 118 -6.44 -3.76 9.81
CA ARG A 118 -6.48 -3.31 11.21
C ARG A 118 -5.17 -2.67 11.60
N ILE A 119 -5.21 -1.56 12.32
CA ILE A 119 -4.00 -0.98 12.91
C ILE A 119 -3.75 -1.62 14.26
N VAL A 120 -2.65 -2.36 14.37
CA VAL A 120 -2.29 -3.12 15.58
C VAL A 120 -1.27 -2.44 16.46
N LYS A 121 -0.46 -1.54 15.90
CA LYS A 121 0.54 -0.81 16.66
C LYS A 121 0.61 0.64 16.21
N ARG A 122 0.85 1.53 17.16
CA ARG A 122 1.15 2.94 16.91
C ARG A 122 2.22 3.42 17.86
N GLU A 123 3.06 4.31 17.36
CA GLU A 123 4.01 5.07 18.17
C GLU A 123 4.02 6.51 17.66
N MET A 124 4.11 7.48 18.57
CA MET A 124 4.15 8.89 18.20
C MET A 124 5.28 9.60 18.91
N LYS A 125 5.90 10.55 18.22
CA LYS A 125 7.01 11.36 18.73
C LYS A 125 6.82 12.82 18.34
N THR A 126 7.40 13.69 19.14
CA THR A 126 7.48 15.12 18.83
C THR A 126 8.82 15.42 18.19
N GLU A 127 8.79 16.03 17.00
CA GLU A 127 9.96 16.45 16.24
C GLU A 127 9.90 17.96 16.00
N GLY A 128 10.49 18.73 16.93
CA GLY A 128 10.37 20.19 16.94
C GLY A 128 8.92 20.61 17.20
N SER A 129 8.30 21.27 16.21
CA SER A 129 6.89 21.72 16.28
C SER A 129 5.90 20.75 15.62
N MET A 130 6.36 19.58 15.18
CA MET A 130 5.51 18.57 14.52
C MET A 130 5.36 17.31 15.36
N TYR A 131 4.25 16.61 15.15
CA TYR A 131 4.00 15.27 15.64
C TYR A 131 4.26 14.28 14.51
N HIS A 132 5.10 13.29 14.78
CA HIS A 132 5.40 12.20 13.87
C HIS A 132 4.73 10.93 14.41
N ALA A 133 3.79 10.38 13.67
CA ALA A 133 3.13 9.12 13.99
C ALA A 133 3.64 8.00 13.08
N TYR A 134 3.78 6.81 13.66
CA TYR A 134 4.05 5.56 12.98
C TYR A 134 2.90 4.61 13.30
N SER A 135 2.41 3.89 12.30
CA SER A 135 1.33 2.91 12.41
C SER A 135 1.72 1.61 11.73
N LEU A 136 1.33 0.48 12.33
CA LEU A 136 1.47 -0.85 11.76
C LEU A 136 0.07 -1.39 11.44
N ALA A 137 -0.17 -1.68 10.17
CA ALA A 137 -1.36 -2.37 9.72
C ALA A 137 -1.10 -3.87 9.65
N GLU A 138 -2.13 -4.66 9.93
CA GLU A 138 -2.16 -6.10 9.67
C GLU A 138 -3.38 -6.43 8.80
N TYR A 139 -3.25 -7.53 8.04
CA TYR A 139 -4.37 -8.16 7.37
C TYR A 139 -4.20 -9.68 7.43
N ASN A 140 -5.25 -10.37 7.88
CA ASN A 140 -5.21 -11.82 8.08
C ASN A 140 -5.17 -12.58 6.74
N LEU A 141 -4.31 -13.58 6.67
CA LEU A 141 -4.05 -14.33 5.44
C LEU A 141 -5.24 -15.21 5.03
N ASN A 142 -5.94 -15.82 6.01
CA ASN A 142 -7.13 -16.61 5.72
C ASN A 142 -8.24 -15.73 5.13
N SER A 143 -8.45 -14.53 5.67
CA SER A 143 -9.38 -13.54 5.09
C SER A 143 -8.98 -13.18 3.66
N LEU A 144 -7.68 -13.00 3.40
CA LEU A 144 -7.18 -12.68 2.06
C LEU A 144 -7.48 -13.80 1.05
N ILE A 145 -7.24 -15.04 1.44
CA ILE A 145 -7.51 -16.22 0.61
C ILE A 145 -8.99 -16.30 0.29
N GLN A 146 -9.85 -16.19 1.30
CA GLN A 146 -11.30 -16.25 1.10
C GLN A 146 -11.82 -15.09 0.23
N GLU A 147 -11.34 -13.87 0.44
CA GLU A 147 -11.69 -12.73 -0.41
C GLU A 147 -11.23 -12.95 -1.86
N THR A 148 -10.01 -13.46 -2.05
CA THR A 148 -9.47 -13.74 -3.39
C THR A 148 -10.26 -14.82 -4.11
N LEU A 149 -10.60 -15.91 -3.43
CA LEU A 149 -11.46 -16.98 -3.96
C LEU A 149 -12.85 -16.45 -4.34
N ASN A 150 -13.47 -15.67 -3.45
CA ASN A 150 -14.80 -15.11 -3.68
C ASN A 150 -14.82 -14.16 -4.88
N GLU A 151 -13.83 -13.29 -4.99
CA GLU A 151 -13.74 -12.35 -6.10
C GLU A 151 -13.37 -13.06 -7.40
N ALA A 152 -12.47 -14.04 -7.39
CA ALA A 152 -12.18 -14.87 -8.56
C ALA A 152 -13.42 -15.61 -9.06
N LYS A 153 -14.23 -16.18 -8.16
CA LYS A 153 -15.52 -16.83 -8.49
C LYS A 153 -16.49 -15.85 -9.13
N LYS A 154 -16.64 -14.67 -8.52
CA LYS A 154 -17.53 -13.61 -8.99
C LYS A 154 -17.12 -13.12 -10.37
N GLN A 155 -15.83 -12.80 -10.57
CA GLN A 155 -15.33 -12.35 -11.87
C GLN A 155 -15.50 -13.43 -12.92
N LYS A 156 -15.19 -14.71 -12.61
CA LYS A 156 -15.41 -15.81 -13.54
C LYS A 156 -16.87 -15.94 -14.00
N ALA A 157 -17.84 -15.75 -13.10
CA ALA A 157 -19.26 -15.81 -13.44
C ALA A 157 -19.68 -14.72 -14.44
N LEU A 158 -19.04 -13.54 -14.39
CA LEU A 158 -19.32 -12.44 -15.30
C LEU A 158 -18.80 -12.72 -16.72
N TYR A 159 -17.73 -13.49 -16.85
CA TYR A 159 -17.09 -13.71 -18.15
C TYR A 159 -17.84 -14.67 -19.09
N ASN A 160 -18.80 -15.48 -18.62
CA ASN A 160 -19.71 -16.42 -19.34
C ASN A 160 -19.13 -17.38 -20.43
N GLU A 161 -18.10 -16.98 -21.19
CA GLU A 161 -17.48 -17.62 -22.35
C GLU A 161 -16.05 -18.15 -22.10
N ALA A 162 -15.34 -17.72 -21.04
CA ALA A 162 -14.02 -18.24 -20.65
C ALA A 162 -14.05 -19.67 -20.07
N LYS A 163 -15.01 -20.48 -20.51
CA LYS A 163 -15.28 -21.86 -20.05
C LYS A 163 -14.31 -22.91 -20.61
N ALA A 164 -13.49 -22.60 -21.62
CA ALA A 164 -12.83 -23.65 -22.37
C ALA A 164 -11.48 -24.13 -21.81
N ASN A 165 -10.66 -23.24 -21.20
CA ASN A 165 -9.24 -23.57 -20.98
C ASN A 165 -8.72 -23.42 -19.54
N LEU A 166 -9.50 -22.85 -18.60
CA LEU A 166 -9.03 -22.59 -17.24
C LEU A 166 -9.73 -23.49 -16.21
N SER A 167 -8.99 -24.46 -15.68
CA SER A 167 -9.41 -25.29 -14.54
C SER A 167 -9.55 -24.41 -13.30
N PHE A 168 -10.79 -24.21 -12.84
CA PHE A 168 -11.01 -23.40 -11.63
C PHE A 168 -10.44 -24.08 -10.39
N GLU A 169 -10.47 -25.41 -10.37
CA GLU A 169 -9.89 -26.18 -9.27
C GLU A 169 -8.39 -25.91 -9.15
N ASP A 170 -7.67 -25.75 -10.27
CA ASP A 170 -6.26 -25.42 -10.24
C ASP A 170 -6.00 -23.97 -9.84
N LEU A 171 -6.89 -23.04 -10.23
CA LEU A 171 -6.85 -21.67 -9.73
C LEU A 171 -7.10 -21.59 -8.22
N GLU A 172 -8.06 -22.36 -7.70
CA GLU A 172 -8.33 -22.42 -6.26
C GLU A 172 -7.11 -22.96 -5.50
N LYS A 173 -6.47 -24.02 -6.00
CA LYS A 173 -5.21 -24.54 -5.44
C LYS A 173 -4.10 -23.48 -5.47
N GLU A 174 -3.99 -22.72 -6.55
CA GLU A 174 -3.00 -21.66 -6.65
C GLU A 174 -3.25 -20.54 -5.64
N ILE A 175 -4.51 -20.12 -5.46
CA ILE A 175 -4.88 -19.12 -4.46
C ILE A 175 -4.59 -19.62 -3.03
N GLN A 176 -4.78 -20.91 -2.75
CA GLN A 176 -4.42 -21.51 -1.46
C GLN A 176 -2.92 -21.43 -1.17
N LYS A 177 -2.05 -21.37 -2.18
CA LYS A 177 -0.60 -21.19 -1.95
C LYS A 177 -0.25 -19.83 -1.36
N LEU A 178 -1.18 -18.86 -1.31
CA LEU A 178 -0.98 -17.63 -0.54
C LEU A 178 -0.69 -17.91 0.94
N GLU A 179 -1.13 -19.06 1.49
CA GLU A 179 -0.77 -19.51 2.85
C GLU A 179 0.75 -19.58 3.06
N ALA A 180 1.52 -19.96 2.04
CA ALA A 180 2.98 -20.06 2.12
C ALA A 180 3.69 -18.70 2.02
N VAL A 181 2.97 -17.63 1.72
CA VAL A 181 3.53 -16.28 1.47
C VAL A 181 3.61 -15.43 2.74
N GLY A 182 3.06 -15.91 3.87
CA GLY A 182 3.27 -15.33 5.20
C GLY A 182 4.69 -15.52 5.77
N GLN A 183 5.56 -16.27 5.09
CA GLN A 183 6.94 -16.58 5.49
C GLN A 183 7.99 -15.54 5.02
#